data_AF-A0A951F878-F1
#
_entry.id   AF-A0A951F878-F1
#
_cell.length_a   1.000
_cell.length_b   1.000
_cell.length_c   1.000
_cell.angle_alpha   90.00
_cell.angle_beta   90.00
_cell.angle_gamma   90.00
#
_symmetry.space_group_name_H-M   'P 1'
#
loop_
_entity.id
_entity.type
_entity.pdbx_description
1 polymer ?
#
loop_
_entity_poly.entity_id
_entity_poly.type
_entity_poly.pdbx_seq_one_letter_code
_entity_poly.pdbx_strand_id
1 'polypeptide(L)'
;MRLDIAVSEGKEIFAWHGQDRFCGSSSIDEVVQGGTVTSGEFVSFLANIFVRPGVRFEYMGDSVIDDIETYSFRYSVPLAASGYHIGTKRGKPLVPFHGSFTARASDYQLGSLSVIADEIPEDSLICSAETDMAYRVVKISGQDALAPSSFTLKLDDLNHQYTVSRSEFSQCRKYAAESTLHFDADNNAAANNKEAAREIELPAGIEMHIALRTPISDRTAYTGDPVEGVLLNAVKVKGAGAVIPKGSVAEGVISLLENFEEPDRHYLVKIEFHRIAFGHSTFVFQASPQMSKLQTTKLVSIYGNSWPAYVHNLAQDGVLVFRSEHFELDKHFADYWITQAARRHEGNGGSEGR
;
A
#
# COMPACT_ATOMS: atom_id res chain seq x y z
N MET A 1 -6.27 -6.60 -0.55
CA MET A 1 -5.37 -5.52 -0.08
C MET A 1 -6.14 -4.21 -0.09
N ARG A 2 -5.89 -3.30 0.87
CA ARG A 2 -6.47 -1.96 0.99
C ARG A 2 -5.36 -0.95 1.23
N LEU A 3 -5.38 0.15 0.49
CA LEU A 3 -4.42 1.24 0.58
C LEU A 3 -5.17 2.56 0.57
N ASP A 4 -4.64 3.55 1.27
CA ASP A 4 -5.04 4.94 1.11
C ASP A 4 -4.09 5.60 0.10
N ILE A 5 -4.68 6.31 -0.87
CA ILE A 5 -3.94 7.03 -1.92
C ILE A 5 -4.27 8.51 -1.78
N ALA A 6 -3.23 9.34 -1.69
CA ALA A 6 -3.33 10.79 -1.76
C ALA A 6 -2.69 11.28 -3.06
N VAL A 7 -3.33 12.28 -3.69
CA VAL A 7 -2.74 13.00 -4.81
C VAL A 7 -2.32 14.38 -4.34
N SER A 8 -1.03 14.68 -4.43
CA SER A 8 -0.46 15.97 -4.05
C SER A 8 0.61 16.38 -5.05
N GLU A 9 0.57 17.64 -5.52
CA GLU A 9 1.56 18.19 -6.46
C GLU A 9 1.79 17.33 -7.72
N GLY A 10 0.73 16.68 -8.22
CA GLY A 10 0.80 15.82 -9.40
C GLY A 10 1.50 14.47 -9.14
N LYS A 11 1.63 14.05 -7.88
CA LYS A 11 2.18 12.75 -7.49
C LYS A 11 1.17 11.98 -6.65
N GLU A 12 1.18 10.67 -6.81
CA GLU A 12 0.46 9.73 -5.96
C GLU A 12 1.34 9.35 -4.78
N ILE A 13 0.73 9.32 -3.60
CA ILE A 13 1.36 8.99 -2.32
C ILE A 13 0.55 7.87 -1.69
N PHE A 14 1.22 6.81 -1.28
CA PHE A 14 0.57 5.58 -0.81
C PHE A 14 0.78 5.41 0.69
N ALA A 15 -0.26 4.95 1.38
CA ALA A 15 -0.19 4.52 2.78
C ALA A 15 -1.08 3.28 2.99
N TRP A 16 -0.84 2.55 4.07
CA TRP A 16 -1.80 1.53 4.49
C TRP A 16 -3.11 2.18 4.93
N HIS A 17 -4.23 1.51 4.66
CA HIS A 17 -5.55 2.04 4.99
C HIS A 17 -5.68 2.32 6.49
N GLY A 18 -6.12 3.54 6.84
CA GLY A 18 -6.32 3.94 8.23
C GLY A 18 -5.06 4.35 8.98
N GLN A 19 -3.90 4.46 8.31
CA GLN A 19 -2.75 5.14 8.89
C GLN A 19 -2.95 6.67 8.82
N ASP A 20 -2.87 7.33 9.98
CA ASP A 20 -3.04 8.79 10.11
C ASP A 20 -1.91 9.61 9.45
N ARG A 21 -0.88 8.97 8.90
CA ARG A 21 0.22 9.62 8.17
C ARG A 21 0.52 8.96 6.83
N PHE A 22 0.51 9.78 5.79
CA PHE A 22 1.33 9.57 4.60
C PHE A 22 2.77 9.98 4.96
N CYS A 23 3.64 9.02 5.22
CA CYS A 23 5.05 9.31 5.48
C CYS A 23 5.75 9.73 4.18
N GLY A 24 5.78 11.03 3.87
CA GLY A 24 6.54 11.57 2.74
C GLY A 24 6.08 11.03 1.39
N SER A 25 6.88 11.23 0.33
CA SER A 25 6.61 10.83 -1.05
C SER A 25 6.72 9.32 -1.28
N SER A 26 6.06 8.51 -0.45
CA SER A 26 6.12 7.04 -0.50
C SER A 26 5.57 6.51 -1.81
N SER A 27 6.42 5.77 -2.54
CA SER A 27 5.98 4.99 -3.71
C SER A 27 5.25 3.72 -3.28
N ILE A 28 4.44 3.14 -4.18
CA ILE A 28 3.73 1.90 -3.87
C ILE A 28 4.68 0.73 -3.52
N ASP A 29 5.87 0.67 -4.13
CA ASP A 29 6.90 -0.34 -3.85
C ASP A 29 7.50 -0.22 -2.44
N GLU A 30 7.41 0.97 -1.81
CA GLU A 30 7.88 1.18 -0.44
C GLU A 30 6.87 0.68 0.60
N VAL A 31 5.58 0.80 0.29
CA VAL A 31 4.47 0.37 1.16
C VAL A 31 4.20 -1.12 1.00
N VAL A 32 4.07 -1.59 -0.25
CA VAL A 32 3.74 -2.97 -0.58
C VAL A 32 5.00 -3.70 -1.04
N GLN A 33 5.42 -4.70 -0.25
CA GLN A 33 6.74 -5.32 -0.42
C GLN A 33 6.75 -6.58 -1.30
N GLY A 34 5.58 -7.16 -1.54
CA GLY A 34 5.37 -8.39 -2.30
C GLY A 34 4.24 -8.26 -3.33
N GLY A 35 4.27 -9.16 -4.31
CA GLY A 35 3.30 -9.17 -5.42
C GLY A 35 3.56 -8.10 -6.49
N THR A 36 2.69 -8.11 -7.50
CA THR A 36 2.72 -7.15 -8.61
C THR A 36 1.94 -5.90 -8.22
N VAL A 37 2.64 -4.77 -8.20
CA VAL A 37 2.10 -3.46 -7.81
C VAL A 37 2.15 -2.49 -9.00
N THR A 38 1.25 -1.52 -9.02
CA THR A 38 1.18 -0.49 -10.07
C THR A 38 0.78 0.84 -9.47
N SER A 39 1.19 1.92 -10.13
CA SER A 39 0.81 3.29 -9.81
C SER A 39 0.63 4.06 -11.11
N GLY A 40 0.01 5.23 -11.03
CA GLY A 40 -0.22 6.15 -12.14
C GLY A 40 -1.67 6.27 -12.57
N GLU A 41 -2.59 5.56 -11.91
CA GLU A 41 -4.01 5.48 -12.23
C GLU A 41 -4.77 6.79 -11.98
N PHE A 42 -4.25 7.68 -11.14
CA PHE A 42 -4.85 8.99 -10.87
C PHE A 42 -4.21 10.11 -11.68
N VAL A 43 -2.89 10.04 -11.92
CA VAL A 43 -2.15 11.16 -12.52
C VAL A 43 -1.28 10.75 -13.70
N SER A 44 -0.38 9.77 -13.49
CA SER A 44 0.73 9.57 -14.42
C SER A 44 0.27 9.17 -15.81
N PHE A 45 -0.64 8.20 -15.96
CA PHE A 45 -1.12 7.82 -17.31
C PHE A 45 -1.82 8.98 -18.01
N LEU A 46 -2.70 9.70 -17.30
CA LEU A 46 -3.41 10.86 -17.85
C LEU A 46 -2.44 11.97 -18.28
N ALA A 47 -1.40 12.25 -17.51
CA ALA A 47 -0.39 13.25 -17.85
C ALA A 47 0.43 12.84 -19.08
N ASN A 48 0.78 11.56 -19.20
CA ASN A 48 1.50 11.04 -20.36
C ASN A 48 0.67 11.15 -21.64
N ILE A 49 -0.62 10.85 -21.56
CA ILE A 49 -1.51 10.82 -22.72
C ILE A 49 -1.96 12.23 -23.11
N PHE A 50 -2.50 13.01 -22.18
CA PHE A 50 -3.24 14.24 -22.49
C PHE A 50 -2.44 15.53 -22.32
N VAL A 51 -1.28 15.50 -21.64
CA VAL A 51 -0.50 16.73 -21.33
C VAL A 51 0.82 16.79 -22.07
N ARG A 52 1.51 15.65 -22.22
CA ARG A 52 2.82 15.63 -22.89
C ARG A 52 2.68 15.81 -24.41
N PRO A 53 3.56 16.59 -25.05
CA PRO A 53 3.57 16.72 -26.49
C PRO A 53 4.06 15.44 -27.18
N GLY A 54 3.64 15.22 -28.42
CA GLY A 54 4.11 14.10 -29.25
C GLY A 54 3.23 12.85 -29.24
N VAL A 55 2.17 12.84 -28.42
CA VAL A 55 1.14 11.78 -28.43
C VAL A 55 0.30 11.89 -29.69
N ARG A 56 0.03 10.76 -30.33
CA ARG A 56 -0.85 10.67 -31.50
C ARG A 56 -2.22 10.19 -31.06
N PHE A 57 -3.26 10.79 -31.62
CA PHE A 57 -4.65 10.42 -31.38
C PHE A 57 -5.35 10.11 -32.69
N GLU A 58 -6.20 9.10 -32.67
CA GLU A 58 -7.05 8.69 -33.80
C GLU A 58 -8.48 8.52 -33.28
N TYR A 59 -9.43 9.24 -33.89
CA TYR A 59 -10.84 9.10 -33.54
C TYR A 59 -11.42 7.86 -34.23
N MET A 60 -12.07 7.02 -33.44
CA MET A 60 -12.58 5.71 -33.87
C MET A 60 -14.08 5.69 -34.16
N GLY A 61 -14.78 6.79 -33.91
CA GLY A 61 -16.22 6.90 -34.10
C GLY A 61 -16.99 6.99 -32.78
N ASP A 62 -18.30 7.09 -32.96
CA ASP A 62 -19.27 7.12 -31.89
C ASP A 62 -19.64 5.69 -31.47
N SER A 63 -19.89 5.49 -30.18
CA SER A 63 -20.35 4.22 -29.62
C SER A 63 -21.33 4.45 -28.49
N VAL A 64 -22.14 3.45 -28.18
CA VAL A 64 -23.01 3.43 -27.01
C VAL A 64 -22.51 2.32 -26.08
N ILE A 65 -22.11 2.70 -24.87
CA ILE A 65 -21.64 1.78 -23.83
C ILE A 65 -22.52 2.00 -22.61
N ASP A 66 -23.17 0.94 -22.11
CA ASP A 66 -24.09 1.00 -20.98
C ASP A 66 -25.17 2.11 -21.11
N ASP A 67 -25.76 2.22 -22.31
CA ASP A 67 -26.75 3.25 -22.69
C ASP A 67 -26.23 4.70 -22.66
N ILE A 68 -24.91 4.90 -22.61
CA ILE A 68 -24.27 6.21 -22.64
C ILE A 68 -23.62 6.42 -24.02
N GLU A 69 -23.96 7.51 -24.70
CA GLU A 69 -23.27 7.95 -25.91
C GLU A 69 -21.82 8.35 -25.60
N THR A 70 -20.88 7.81 -26.37
CA THR A 70 -19.43 7.98 -26.16
C THR A 70 -18.69 8.19 -27.47
N TYR A 71 -17.63 8.98 -27.39
CA TYR A 71 -16.59 9.10 -28.42
C TYR A 71 -15.45 8.14 -28.10
N SER A 72 -15.03 7.34 -29.07
CA SER A 72 -13.91 6.41 -28.92
C SER A 72 -12.67 6.93 -29.62
N PHE A 73 -11.52 6.78 -28.96
CA PHE A 73 -10.22 7.19 -29.50
C PHE A 73 -9.19 6.09 -29.31
N ARG A 74 -8.25 5.98 -30.24
CA ARG A 74 -6.96 5.33 -30.04
C ARG A 74 -5.88 6.36 -29.82
N TYR A 75 -4.85 5.98 -29.10
CA TYR A 75 -3.67 6.81 -28.92
C TYR A 75 -2.39 5.98 -28.94
N SER A 76 -1.27 6.64 -29.22
CA SER A 76 0.07 6.07 -29.08
C SER A 76 1.01 7.09 -28.46
N VAL A 77 1.68 6.70 -27.38
CA VAL A 77 2.67 7.47 -26.65
C VAL A 77 4.07 6.95 -27.01
N PRO A 78 4.86 7.71 -27.79
CA PRO A 78 6.22 7.31 -28.11
C PRO A 78 7.12 7.37 -26.86
N LEU A 79 8.25 6.65 -26.89
CA LEU A 79 9.18 6.56 -25.75
C LEU A 79 9.61 7.95 -25.23
N ALA A 80 9.83 8.92 -26.12
CA ALA A 80 10.22 10.30 -25.76
C ALA A 80 9.14 11.07 -24.98
N ALA A 81 7.87 10.67 -25.10
CA ALA A 81 6.75 11.23 -24.34
C ALA A 81 6.35 10.33 -23.15
N SER A 82 6.95 9.14 -23.02
CA SER A 82 6.61 8.19 -21.97
C SER A 82 7.33 8.48 -20.65
N GLY A 83 6.65 8.20 -19.56
CA GLY A 83 7.16 8.00 -18.21
C GLY A 83 6.79 6.63 -17.65
N TYR A 84 6.28 5.73 -18.49
CA TYR A 84 5.86 4.40 -18.08
C TYR A 84 7.07 3.48 -17.94
N HIS A 85 7.35 3.08 -16.70
CA HIS A 85 8.40 2.13 -16.39
C HIS A 85 7.78 0.79 -16.03
N ILE A 86 8.32 -0.29 -16.60
CA ILE A 86 7.84 -1.64 -16.38
C ILE A 86 9.00 -2.57 -16.06
N GLY A 87 8.81 -3.45 -15.09
CA GLY A 87 9.81 -4.46 -14.75
C GLY A 87 9.77 -4.84 -13.28
N THR A 88 10.86 -5.45 -12.83
CA THR A 88 10.99 -5.98 -11.47
C THR A 88 11.91 -5.09 -10.63
N LYS A 89 12.16 -5.48 -9.37
CA LYS A 89 13.18 -4.82 -8.53
C LYS A 89 14.59 -4.85 -9.14
N ARG A 90 14.85 -5.72 -10.13
CA ARG A 90 16.14 -5.83 -10.82
C ARG A 90 16.34 -4.79 -11.93
N GLY A 91 15.26 -4.19 -12.43
CA GLY A 91 15.27 -3.22 -13.52
C GLY A 91 13.84 -2.88 -13.93
N LYS A 92 13.58 -1.58 -14.11
CA LYS A 92 12.29 -1.04 -14.57
C LYS A 92 12.55 -0.13 -15.77
N PRO A 93 12.87 -0.66 -16.98
CA PRO A 93 13.08 0.17 -18.16
C PRO A 93 11.85 1.04 -18.49
N LEU A 94 12.12 2.19 -19.10
CA LEU A 94 11.11 3.05 -19.70
C LEU A 94 10.63 2.42 -21.01
N VAL A 95 9.32 2.38 -21.24
CA VAL A 95 8.70 1.78 -22.44
C VAL A 95 7.70 2.73 -23.11
N PRO A 96 7.58 2.72 -24.45
CA PRO A 96 6.42 3.30 -25.12
C PRO A 96 5.15 2.49 -24.80
N PHE A 97 3.99 3.07 -25.11
CA PHE A 97 2.72 2.36 -24.97
C PHE A 97 1.65 2.94 -25.88
N HIS A 98 0.61 2.15 -26.13
CA HIS A 98 -0.57 2.58 -26.86
C HIS A 98 -1.84 2.17 -26.12
N GLY A 99 -2.98 2.54 -26.66
CA GLY A 99 -4.26 2.11 -26.09
C GLY A 99 -5.43 2.83 -26.70
N SER A 100 -6.54 2.80 -25.96
CA SER A 100 -7.78 3.47 -26.31
C SER A 100 -8.41 4.13 -25.11
N PHE A 101 -9.21 5.16 -25.35
CA PHE A 101 -10.07 5.73 -24.32
C PHE A 101 -11.43 6.08 -24.87
N THR A 102 -12.40 6.19 -23.96
CA THR A 102 -13.74 6.67 -24.27
C THR A 102 -14.02 7.97 -23.54
N ALA A 103 -14.71 8.90 -24.20
CA ALA A 103 -15.19 10.14 -23.59
C ALA A 103 -16.71 10.21 -23.74
N ARG A 104 -17.43 10.53 -22.67
CA ARG A 104 -18.89 10.68 -22.71
C ARG A 104 -19.27 11.85 -23.62
N ALA A 105 -20.27 11.66 -24.48
CA ALA A 105 -20.65 12.67 -25.46
C ALA A 105 -21.26 13.94 -24.85
N SER A 106 -21.93 13.81 -23.68
CA SER A 106 -22.64 14.91 -23.04
C SER A 106 -21.73 15.96 -22.38
N ASP A 107 -20.57 15.55 -21.87
CA ASP A 107 -19.70 16.38 -21.03
C ASP A 107 -18.19 16.15 -21.25
N TYR A 108 -17.83 15.29 -22.23
CA TYR A 108 -16.46 14.91 -22.58
C TYR A 108 -15.66 14.28 -21.44
N GLN A 109 -16.33 13.79 -20.37
CA GLN A 109 -15.65 13.13 -19.27
C GLN A 109 -15.10 11.77 -19.71
N LEU A 110 -13.87 11.47 -19.30
CA LEU A 110 -13.22 10.18 -19.53
C LEU A 110 -14.03 9.06 -18.86
N GLY A 111 -14.42 8.05 -19.63
CA GLY A 111 -15.17 6.89 -19.16
C GLY A 111 -14.28 5.68 -18.91
N SER A 112 -13.48 5.31 -19.91
CA SER A 112 -12.54 4.19 -19.82
C SER A 112 -11.21 4.52 -20.48
N LEU A 113 -10.15 3.84 -20.05
CA LEU A 113 -8.80 3.94 -20.58
C LEU A 113 -8.16 2.54 -20.58
N SER A 114 -7.67 2.11 -21.74
CA SER A 114 -6.80 0.94 -21.87
C SER A 114 -5.37 1.38 -22.13
N VAL A 115 -4.40 0.68 -21.57
CA VAL A 115 -2.97 0.90 -21.76
C VAL A 115 -2.31 -0.43 -22.08
N ILE A 116 -1.55 -0.49 -23.17
CA ILE A 116 -0.82 -1.67 -23.62
C ILE A 116 0.64 -1.26 -23.77
N ALA A 117 1.52 -1.89 -22.99
CA ALA A 117 2.95 -1.66 -23.05
C ALA A 117 3.53 -2.16 -24.39
N ASP A 118 4.36 -1.32 -25.02
CA ASP A 118 5.01 -1.61 -26.29
C ASP A 118 6.53 -1.78 -26.12
N GLU A 119 7.17 -2.50 -27.03
CA GLU A 119 8.64 -2.59 -27.14
C GLU A 119 9.33 -2.92 -25.79
N ILE A 120 8.71 -3.81 -25.00
CA ILE A 120 9.20 -4.16 -23.66
C ILE A 120 10.57 -4.86 -23.77
N PRO A 121 11.62 -4.30 -23.14
CA PRO A 121 12.95 -4.91 -23.15
C PRO A 121 12.99 -6.24 -22.39
N GLU A 122 13.77 -7.21 -22.89
CA GLU A 122 13.92 -8.54 -22.26
C GLU A 122 14.48 -8.45 -20.82
N ASP A 123 15.29 -7.43 -20.53
CA ASP A 123 15.86 -7.21 -19.20
C ASP A 123 14.85 -6.71 -18.15
N SER A 124 13.62 -6.35 -18.57
CA SER A 124 12.50 -6.07 -17.67
C SER A 124 11.95 -7.32 -16.99
N LEU A 125 12.21 -8.50 -17.56
CA LEU A 125 11.62 -9.80 -17.23
C LEU A 125 10.10 -9.91 -17.49
N ILE A 126 9.51 -8.95 -18.20
CA ILE A 126 8.08 -8.91 -18.53
C ILE A 126 7.88 -9.15 -20.02
N CYS A 127 6.92 -10.02 -20.36
CA CYS A 127 6.53 -10.33 -21.74
C CYS A 127 5.43 -9.40 -22.25
N SER A 128 4.41 -9.14 -21.41
CA SER A 128 3.30 -8.27 -21.75
C SER A 128 2.71 -7.61 -20.51
N ALA A 129 2.16 -6.42 -20.70
CA ALA A 129 1.34 -5.75 -19.69
C ALA A 129 0.21 -4.97 -20.35
N GLU A 130 -1.01 -5.27 -19.90
CA GLU A 130 -2.24 -4.63 -20.32
C GLU A 130 -2.96 -4.12 -19.09
N THR A 131 -3.37 -2.85 -19.13
CA THR A 131 -4.12 -2.21 -18.06
C THR A 131 -5.45 -1.71 -18.60
N ASP A 132 -6.54 -2.07 -17.91
CA ASP A 132 -7.88 -1.57 -18.14
C ASP A 132 -8.32 -0.72 -16.94
N MET A 133 -8.77 0.50 -17.19
CA MET A 133 -9.25 1.45 -16.16
C MET A 133 -10.62 2.00 -16.53
N ALA A 134 -11.47 2.17 -15.51
CA ALA A 134 -12.71 2.94 -15.61
C ALA A 134 -12.59 4.20 -14.75
N TYR A 135 -13.12 5.31 -15.25
CA TYR A 135 -13.10 6.61 -14.59
C TYR A 135 -14.51 7.13 -14.35
N ARG A 136 -14.65 7.94 -13.30
CA ARG A 136 -15.88 8.63 -12.96
C ARG A 136 -15.59 9.99 -12.34
N VAL A 137 -16.56 10.88 -12.43
CA VAL A 137 -16.54 12.12 -11.66
C VAL A 137 -17.04 11.83 -10.25
N VAL A 138 -16.26 12.22 -9.24
CA VAL A 138 -16.59 12.15 -7.83
C VAL A 138 -16.60 13.54 -7.21
N LYS A 139 -17.37 13.73 -6.15
CA LYS A 139 -17.37 14.99 -5.39
C LYS A 139 -16.40 14.91 -4.22
N ILE A 140 -15.34 15.72 -4.27
CA ILE A 140 -14.37 15.86 -3.18
C ILE A 140 -14.46 17.28 -2.65
N SER A 141 -14.89 17.45 -1.40
CA SER A 141 -15.12 18.77 -0.78
C SER A 141 -16.00 19.71 -1.62
N GLY A 142 -17.03 19.15 -2.27
CA GLY A 142 -17.97 19.91 -3.10
C GLY A 142 -17.44 20.32 -4.48
N GLN A 143 -16.24 19.90 -4.85
CA GLN A 143 -15.69 20.06 -6.21
C GLN A 143 -15.76 18.73 -6.95
N ASP A 144 -16.08 18.79 -8.23
CA ASP A 144 -16.05 17.63 -9.11
C ASP A 144 -14.58 17.31 -9.46
N ALA A 145 -14.21 16.03 -9.31
CA ALA A 145 -12.88 15.53 -9.60
C ALA A 145 -13.00 14.22 -10.40
N LEU A 146 -12.22 14.08 -11.46
CA LEU A 146 -12.11 12.81 -12.19
C LEU A 146 -11.23 11.86 -11.38
N ALA A 147 -11.72 10.66 -11.11
CA ALA A 147 -10.99 9.63 -10.40
C ALA A 147 -11.22 8.26 -11.05
N PRO A 148 -10.24 7.35 -11.03
CA PRO A 148 -10.47 5.97 -11.39
C PRO A 148 -11.51 5.36 -10.43
N SER A 149 -12.36 4.47 -10.93
CA SER A 149 -13.27 3.64 -10.14
C SER A 149 -12.77 2.21 -10.04
N SER A 150 -12.11 1.71 -11.08
CA SER A 150 -11.55 0.38 -11.13
C SER A 150 -10.29 0.35 -11.99
N PHE A 151 -9.45 -0.64 -11.72
CA PHE A 151 -8.21 -0.91 -12.41
C PHE A 151 -8.02 -2.43 -12.52
N THR A 152 -7.61 -2.91 -13.68
CA THR A 152 -7.18 -4.29 -13.89
C THR A 152 -5.87 -4.30 -14.66
N LEU A 153 -4.82 -4.86 -14.07
CA LEU A 153 -3.57 -5.20 -14.75
C LEU A 153 -3.57 -6.69 -15.09
N LYS A 154 -3.21 -7.01 -16.33
CA LYS A 154 -2.85 -8.35 -16.78
C LYS A 154 -1.38 -8.30 -17.18
N LEU A 155 -0.58 -9.19 -16.61
CA LEU A 155 0.86 -9.22 -16.83
C LEU A 155 1.31 -10.67 -17.07
N ASP A 156 2.12 -10.88 -18.10
CA ASP A 156 2.81 -12.14 -18.34
C ASP A 156 4.32 -11.90 -18.21
N ASP A 157 5.02 -12.79 -17.51
CA ASP A 157 6.46 -12.68 -17.25
C ASP A 157 7.27 -13.71 -18.06
N LEU A 158 8.60 -13.59 -18.04
CA LEU A 158 9.47 -14.54 -18.76
C LEU A 158 9.42 -15.98 -18.21
N ASN A 159 8.82 -16.21 -17.04
CA ASN A 159 8.61 -17.53 -16.46
C ASN A 159 7.23 -18.10 -16.80
N HIS A 160 6.47 -17.45 -17.70
CA HIS A 160 5.09 -17.78 -18.03
C HIS A 160 4.12 -17.69 -16.84
N GLN A 161 4.46 -16.84 -15.86
CA GLN A 161 3.58 -16.52 -14.76
C GLN A 161 2.59 -15.43 -15.19
N TYR A 162 1.35 -15.83 -15.43
CA TYR A 162 0.26 -14.91 -15.70
C TYR A 162 -0.31 -14.34 -14.40
N THR A 163 -0.18 -13.03 -14.23
CA THR A 163 -0.67 -12.29 -13.07
C THR A 163 -1.83 -11.38 -13.45
N VAL A 164 -2.90 -11.42 -12.66
CA VAL A 164 -4.02 -10.47 -12.76
C VAL A 164 -4.15 -9.72 -11.44
N SER A 165 -3.94 -8.40 -11.48
CA SER A 165 -4.18 -7.51 -10.35
C SER A 165 -5.46 -6.71 -10.60
N ARG A 166 -6.36 -6.67 -9.62
CA ARG A 166 -7.62 -5.92 -9.69
C ARG A 166 -7.73 -4.98 -8.50
N SER A 167 -8.15 -3.75 -8.74
CA SER A 167 -8.36 -2.75 -7.71
C SER A 167 -9.65 -1.99 -7.96
N GLU A 168 -10.30 -1.60 -6.87
CA GLU A 168 -11.46 -0.72 -6.85
C GLU A 168 -11.15 0.50 -5.98
N PHE A 169 -11.52 1.68 -6.46
CA PHE A 169 -11.27 2.93 -5.77
C PHE A 169 -12.58 3.50 -5.21
N SER A 170 -12.60 3.67 -3.90
CA SER A 170 -13.77 4.11 -3.15
C SER A 170 -13.38 5.11 -2.06
N GLN A 171 -14.38 5.65 -1.35
CA GLN A 171 -14.17 6.56 -0.21
C GLN A 171 -13.31 7.81 -0.53
N CYS A 172 -13.40 8.33 -1.76
CA CYS A 172 -12.69 9.53 -2.18
C CYS A 172 -13.07 10.73 -1.29
N ARG A 173 -12.10 11.24 -0.53
CA ARG A 173 -12.27 12.36 0.39
C ARG A 173 -11.07 13.30 0.32
N LYS A 174 -11.27 14.54 0.76
CA LYS A 174 -10.15 15.46 0.96
C LYS A 174 -9.44 15.04 2.25
N TYR A 175 -8.16 14.74 2.16
CA TYR A 175 -7.32 14.63 3.34
C TYR A 175 -7.07 16.05 3.86
N ALA A 176 -7.66 16.36 5.02
CA ALA A 176 -7.20 17.49 5.81
C ALA A 176 -6.01 17.00 6.62
N ALA A 177 -4.99 17.84 6.81
CA ALA A 177 -4.00 17.58 7.84
C ALA A 177 -4.72 17.65 9.19
N GLU A 178 -5.15 16.50 9.72
CA GLU A 178 -5.78 16.44 11.03
C GLU A 178 -4.69 16.60 12.10
N SER A 179 -4.57 17.82 12.63
CA SER A 179 -4.06 17.98 13.99
C SER A 179 -5.20 17.62 14.94
N THR A 180 -5.27 16.36 15.37
CA THR A 180 -6.25 15.90 16.36
C THR A 180 -5.98 16.55 17.72
N LEU A 181 -6.63 17.69 17.96
CA LEU A 181 -6.76 18.29 19.29
C LEU A 181 -7.87 17.57 20.03
N HIS A 182 -7.51 16.68 20.95
CA HIS A 182 -8.47 16.19 21.95
C HIS A 182 -8.77 17.32 22.95
N PHE A 183 -10.02 17.77 22.97
CA PHE A 183 -10.54 18.67 23.99
C PHE A 183 -11.26 17.83 25.04
N ASP A 184 -10.58 17.56 26.14
CA ASP A 184 -11.26 17.14 27.36
C ASP A 184 -12.00 18.36 27.92
N ALA A 185 -13.33 18.28 27.93
CA ALA A 185 -14.21 19.28 28.49
C ALA A 185 -14.28 19.09 30.00
N ASP A 186 -13.43 19.82 30.72
CA ASP A 186 -13.73 20.21 32.10
C ASP A 186 -13.38 21.68 32.32
N ASN A 187 -14.42 22.44 32.67
CA ASN A 187 -14.37 23.85 33.01
C ASN A 187 -13.46 24.07 34.23
N ASN A 188 -12.30 24.70 34.03
CA ASN A 188 -11.91 25.84 34.84
C ASN A 188 -10.77 26.63 34.20
N ALA A 189 -10.98 27.94 34.11
CA ALA A 189 -10.00 28.89 33.63
C ALA A 189 -8.81 28.98 34.59
N ALA A 190 -7.66 28.47 34.14
CA ALA A 190 -6.36 28.94 34.56
C ALA A 190 -5.39 28.70 33.39
N ALA A 191 -4.64 29.75 33.03
CA ALA A 191 -3.67 29.74 31.95
C ALA A 191 -2.73 28.54 32.07
N ASN A 192 -2.68 27.71 31.04
CA ASN A 192 -1.59 26.76 30.87
C ASN A 192 -1.27 26.61 29.37
N ASN A 193 -0.01 26.89 29.08
CA ASN A 193 0.69 26.62 27.85
C ASN A 193 0.39 25.16 27.44
N LYS A 194 -0.45 24.95 26.41
CA LYS A 194 -0.75 23.60 25.90
C LYS A 194 0.50 23.08 25.18
N GLU A 195 1.32 22.37 25.95
CA GLU A 195 2.47 21.62 25.46
C GLU A 195 2.00 20.59 24.42
N ALA A 196 2.58 20.65 23.23
CA ALA A 196 2.24 19.74 22.12
C ALA A 196 2.49 18.29 22.54
N ALA A 197 1.62 17.37 22.12
CA ALA A 197 1.80 15.93 22.35
C ALA A 197 3.20 15.51 21.87
N ARG A 198 3.99 14.91 22.75
CA ARG A 198 5.39 14.57 22.45
C ARG A 198 5.42 13.26 21.66
N GLU A 199 5.82 13.34 20.40
CA GLU A 199 6.13 12.17 19.60
C GLU A 199 7.51 11.62 20.01
N ILE A 200 7.59 10.32 20.26
CA ILE A 200 8.78 9.62 20.72
C ILE A 200 9.02 8.41 19.83
N GLU A 201 10.07 8.45 19.02
CA GLU A 201 10.52 7.28 18.24
C GLU A 201 11.12 6.22 19.17
N LEU A 202 10.63 4.98 19.07
CA LEU A 202 11.22 3.86 19.80
C LEU A 202 12.39 3.26 19.02
N PRO A 203 13.52 2.93 19.68
CA PRO A 203 14.64 2.27 19.03
C PRO A 203 14.28 0.82 18.65
N ALA A 204 15.08 0.24 17.74
CA ALA A 204 15.01 -1.17 17.38
C ALA A 204 15.35 -2.11 18.56
N GLY A 205 14.84 -3.33 18.51
CA GLY A 205 15.16 -4.41 19.45
C GLY A 205 14.33 -4.42 20.73
N ILE A 206 13.26 -3.62 20.81
CA ILE A 206 12.30 -3.67 21.92
C ILE A 206 11.27 -4.75 21.63
N GLU A 207 11.22 -5.76 22.48
CA GLU A 207 10.24 -6.83 22.43
C GLU A 207 8.94 -6.41 23.15
N MET A 208 7.80 -6.68 22.52
CA MET A 208 6.47 -6.34 22.99
C MET A 208 5.55 -7.56 22.93
N HIS A 209 4.99 -7.95 24.07
CA HIS A 209 3.98 -9.02 24.13
C HIS A 209 2.60 -8.38 23.97
N ILE A 210 1.93 -8.65 22.84
CA ILE A 210 0.69 -7.99 22.45
C ILE A 210 -0.40 -9.05 22.25
N ALA A 211 -1.56 -8.85 22.87
CA ALA A 211 -2.77 -9.58 22.53
C ALA A 211 -3.59 -8.80 21.51
N LEU A 212 -4.12 -9.47 20.48
CA LEU A 212 -5.00 -8.81 19.53
C LEU A 212 -6.31 -8.38 20.19
N ARG A 213 -6.84 -7.24 19.75
CA ARG A 213 -8.17 -6.76 20.09
C ARG A 213 -9.09 -6.83 18.88
N THR A 214 -8.56 -6.48 17.70
CA THR A 214 -9.27 -6.65 16.43
C THR A 214 -9.22 -8.11 15.99
N PRO A 215 -10.37 -8.78 15.78
CA PRO A 215 -10.39 -10.12 15.21
C PRO A 215 -9.99 -10.09 13.74
N ILE A 216 -9.24 -11.09 13.29
CA ILE A 216 -8.74 -11.21 11.91
C ILE A 216 -9.13 -12.58 11.39
N SER A 217 -9.77 -12.64 10.22
CA SER A 217 -10.11 -13.89 9.53
C SER A 217 -9.80 -13.81 8.05
N ASP A 218 -9.37 -14.92 7.46
CA ASP A 218 -9.17 -15.07 6.01
C ASP A 218 -10.42 -14.70 5.16
N ARG A 219 -11.61 -14.69 5.77
CA ARG A 219 -12.86 -14.45 5.05
C ARG A 219 -13.24 -12.97 4.92
N THR A 220 -12.73 -12.12 5.79
CA THR A 220 -13.17 -10.72 5.91
C THR A 220 -12.03 -9.73 5.98
N ALA A 221 -10.84 -10.17 6.37
CA ALA A 221 -9.67 -9.35 6.48
C ALA A 221 -8.93 -9.24 5.14
N TYR A 222 -8.31 -8.09 4.95
CA TYR A 222 -7.44 -7.81 3.82
C TYR A 222 -6.12 -7.23 4.33
N THR A 223 -5.02 -7.48 3.61
CA THR A 223 -3.79 -6.70 3.78
C THR A 223 -4.14 -5.21 3.74
N GLY A 224 -3.65 -4.42 4.68
CA GLY A 224 -3.96 -3.01 4.84
C GLY A 224 -5.06 -2.71 5.86
N ASP A 225 -5.78 -3.72 6.37
CA ASP A 225 -6.79 -3.48 7.40
C ASP A 225 -6.16 -3.05 8.73
N PRO A 226 -6.75 -2.07 9.43
CA PRO A 226 -6.25 -1.61 10.71
C PRO A 226 -6.43 -2.68 11.79
N VAL A 227 -5.43 -2.80 12.66
CA VAL A 227 -5.40 -3.77 13.75
C VAL A 227 -5.10 -3.05 15.05
N GLU A 228 -5.90 -3.32 16.08
CA GLU A 228 -5.60 -2.94 17.44
C GLU A 228 -5.13 -4.16 18.23
N GLY A 229 -4.14 -3.94 19.09
CA GLY A 229 -3.67 -4.88 20.09
C GLY A 229 -3.52 -4.19 21.46
N VAL A 230 -3.35 -4.99 22.50
CA VAL A 230 -3.14 -4.51 23.87
C VAL A 230 -1.85 -5.08 24.42
N LEU A 231 -1.00 -4.21 24.97
CA LEU A 231 0.23 -4.63 25.64
C LEU A 231 -0.09 -5.47 26.88
N LEU A 232 0.41 -6.71 26.91
CA LEU A 232 0.23 -7.63 28.03
C LEU A 232 1.21 -7.35 29.18
N ASN A 233 2.33 -6.70 28.88
CA ASN A 233 3.37 -6.32 29.83
C ASN A 233 3.77 -4.85 29.63
N ALA A 234 4.23 -4.19 30.69
CA ALA A 234 4.79 -2.85 30.57
C ALA A 234 6.13 -2.88 29.83
N VAL A 235 6.35 -1.93 28.92
CA VAL A 235 7.57 -1.81 28.10
C VAL A 235 8.41 -0.66 28.63
N LYS A 236 9.68 -0.94 28.94
CA LYS A 236 10.65 0.07 29.39
C LYS A 236 11.50 0.54 28.22
N VAL A 237 11.39 1.81 27.88
CA VAL A 237 12.18 2.42 26.79
C VAL A 237 13.51 2.91 27.35
N LYS A 238 14.56 2.11 27.18
CA LYS A 238 15.93 2.50 27.53
C LYS A 238 16.34 3.71 26.67
N GLY A 239 16.84 4.78 27.28
CA GLY A 239 17.22 6.03 26.61
C GLY A 239 16.20 7.16 26.73
N ALA A 240 14.90 6.87 26.64
CA ALA A 240 13.83 7.88 26.80
C ALA A 240 13.33 8.04 28.24
N GLY A 241 13.69 7.11 29.15
CA GLY A 241 13.21 7.11 30.54
C GLY A 241 11.70 6.86 30.67
N ALA A 242 11.02 6.48 29.59
CA ALA A 242 9.60 6.24 29.54
C ALA A 242 9.26 4.77 29.82
N VAL A 243 8.15 4.55 30.53
CA VAL A 243 7.53 3.23 30.69
C VAL A 243 6.15 3.29 30.06
N ILE A 244 5.95 2.52 29.01
CA ILE A 244 4.63 2.31 28.40
C ILE A 244 3.94 1.24 29.25
N PRO A 245 2.80 1.54 29.89
CA PRO A 245 2.19 0.61 30.83
C PRO A 245 1.55 -0.59 30.12
N LYS A 246 1.38 -1.67 30.89
CA LYS A 246 0.49 -2.76 30.53
C LYS A 246 -0.92 -2.21 30.28
N GLY A 247 -1.60 -2.73 29.26
CA GLY A 247 -2.95 -2.32 28.91
C GLY A 247 -3.00 -1.18 27.88
N SER A 248 -1.87 -0.56 27.53
CA SER A 248 -1.82 0.40 26.42
C SER A 248 -2.22 -0.26 25.11
N VAL A 249 -2.99 0.47 24.31
CA VAL A 249 -3.42 0.04 22.98
C VAL A 249 -2.30 0.31 21.97
N ALA A 250 -1.93 -0.73 21.23
CA ALA A 250 -1.05 -0.65 20.08
C ALA A 250 -1.88 -0.65 18.81
N GLU A 251 -1.59 0.30 17.93
CA GLU A 251 -2.21 0.41 16.61
C GLU A 251 -1.25 -0.12 15.55
N GLY A 252 -1.83 -0.82 14.59
CA GLY A 252 -1.11 -1.56 13.58
C GLY A 252 -1.94 -1.82 12.33
N VAL A 253 -1.39 -2.64 11.44
CA VAL A 253 -1.99 -3.01 10.17
C VAL A 253 -1.66 -4.46 9.85
N ILE A 254 -2.54 -5.15 9.12
CA ILE A 254 -2.19 -6.39 8.42
C ILE A 254 -1.27 -6.04 7.24
N SER A 255 0.05 -6.16 7.38
CA SER A 255 1.00 -5.82 6.31
C SER A 255 1.25 -6.96 5.31
N LEU A 256 0.81 -8.18 5.63
CA LEU A 256 0.78 -9.33 4.73
C LEU A 256 -0.40 -10.24 5.06
N LEU A 257 -1.11 -10.68 4.03
CA LEU A 257 -2.12 -11.72 4.11
C LEU A 257 -2.16 -12.48 2.78
N GLU A 258 -1.44 -13.58 2.71
CA GLU A 258 -1.33 -14.42 1.52
C GLU A 258 -1.76 -15.85 1.83
N ASN A 259 -2.46 -16.47 0.90
CA ASN A 259 -2.85 -17.87 0.95
C ASN A 259 -2.15 -18.64 -0.17
N PHE A 260 -1.74 -19.86 0.13
CA PHE A 260 -1.11 -20.78 -0.80
C PHE A 260 -1.86 -22.10 -0.77
N GLU A 261 -2.05 -22.71 -1.94
CA GLU A 261 -2.59 -24.07 -2.06
C GLU A 261 -1.46 -25.11 -2.14
N GLU A 262 -0.29 -24.72 -2.65
CA GLU A 262 0.88 -25.57 -2.82
C GLU A 262 2.11 -24.96 -2.10
N PRO A 263 3.08 -25.78 -1.66
CA PRO A 263 3.09 -27.25 -1.70
C PRO A 263 2.09 -27.89 -0.71
N ASP A 264 1.72 -27.16 0.35
CA ASP A 264 0.65 -27.48 1.28
C ASP A 264 -0.23 -26.23 1.41
N ARG A 265 -1.53 -26.41 1.70
CA ARG A 265 -2.39 -25.27 2.00
C ARG A 265 -1.95 -24.54 3.27
N HIS A 266 -1.66 -23.25 3.16
CA HIS A 266 -1.28 -22.43 4.32
C HIS A 266 -1.47 -20.94 4.06
N TYR A 267 -1.42 -20.16 5.16
CA TYR A 267 -1.43 -18.71 5.15
C TYR A 267 -0.11 -18.16 5.69
N LEU A 268 0.37 -17.10 5.05
CA LEU A 268 1.42 -16.23 5.56
C LEU A 268 0.77 -14.90 5.97
N VAL A 269 0.88 -14.57 7.26
CA VAL A 269 0.25 -13.38 7.83
C VAL A 269 1.31 -12.54 8.53
N LYS A 270 1.31 -11.23 8.28
CA LYS A 270 2.14 -10.26 8.99
C LYS A 270 1.25 -9.15 9.51
N ILE A 271 1.41 -8.85 10.80
CA ILE A 271 0.76 -7.75 11.47
C ILE A 271 1.89 -6.83 11.93
N GLU A 272 1.89 -5.58 11.50
CA GLU A 272 2.87 -4.58 11.91
C GLU A 272 2.23 -3.54 12.81
N PHE A 273 2.73 -3.44 14.04
CA PHE A 273 2.34 -2.36 14.97
C PHE A 273 3.28 -1.18 14.81
N HIS A 274 2.73 0.03 14.86
CA HIS A 274 3.51 1.23 14.57
C HIS A 274 3.26 2.40 15.53
N ARG A 275 2.21 2.34 16.37
CA ARG A 275 1.88 3.44 17.28
C ARG A 275 1.32 2.96 18.60
N ILE A 276 1.70 3.63 19.69
CA ILE A 276 1.03 3.55 20.98
C ILE A 276 0.85 4.98 21.52
N ALA A 277 -0.38 5.36 21.82
CA ALA A 277 -0.67 6.59 22.55
C ALA A 277 -0.79 6.31 24.06
N PHE A 278 -0.11 7.10 24.88
CA PHE A 278 -0.24 7.03 26.33
C PHE A 278 0.03 8.38 27.01
N GLY A 279 -0.96 8.87 27.76
CA GLY A 279 -0.92 10.22 28.34
C GLY A 279 -0.79 11.28 27.26
N HIS A 280 0.17 12.19 27.42
CA HIS A 280 0.50 13.24 26.44
C HIS A 280 1.58 12.83 25.44
N SER A 281 1.96 11.55 25.42
CA SER A 281 3.01 11.03 24.55
C SER A 281 2.44 10.08 23.50
N THR A 282 2.98 10.17 22.29
CA THR A 282 2.76 9.20 21.22
C THR A 282 4.07 8.51 20.90
N PHE A 283 4.12 7.20 21.11
CA PHE A 283 5.29 6.39 20.76
C PHE A 283 5.10 5.86 19.34
N VAL A 284 6.04 6.15 18.46
CA VAL A 284 6.03 5.71 17.06
C VAL A 284 7.18 4.75 16.80
N PHE A 285 6.92 3.70 16.01
CA PHE A 285 7.86 2.62 15.75
C PHE A 285 7.41 1.78 14.55
N GLN A 286 8.18 0.75 14.22
CA GLN A 286 7.73 -0.34 13.36
C GLN A 286 8.07 -1.64 14.07
N ALA A 287 7.08 -2.43 14.45
CA ALA A 287 7.28 -3.71 15.11
C ALA A 287 6.66 -4.83 14.29
N SER A 288 7.47 -5.84 13.97
CA SER A 288 7.07 -7.03 13.21
C SER A 288 6.96 -8.24 14.13
N PRO A 289 6.21 -9.30 13.74
CA PRO A 289 6.15 -10.53 14.50
C PRO A 289 7.55 -11.09 14.73
N GLN A 290 7.86 -11.50 15.96
CA GLN A 290 9.14 -12.12 16.25
C GLN A 290 9.15 -13.54 15.68
N MET A 291 10.15 -13.84 14.85
CA MET A 291 10.28 -15.18 14.29
C MET A 291 10.55 -16.20 15.41
N SER A 292 9.63 -17.14 15.60
CA SER A 292 9.73 -18.17 16.64
C SER A 292 10.09 -19.53 16.06
N LYS A 293 10.65 -20.42 16.89
CA LYS A 293 10.94 -21.81 16.50
C LYS A 293 9.71 -22.52 15.93
N LEU A 294 8.51 -22.21 16.45
CA LEU A 294 7.27 -22.76 15.94
C LEU A 294 7.01 -22.34 14.49
N GLN A 295 7.17 -21.06 14.17
CA GLN A 295 6.99 -20.56 12.80
C GLN A 295 8.05 -21.14 11.86
N THR A 296 9.31 -21.22 12.30
CA THR A 296 10.38 -21.85 11.52
C THR A 296 10.05 -23.31 11.21
N THR A 297 9.62 -24.09 12.21
CA THR A 297 9.24 -25.50 12.02
C THR A 297 8.07 -25.65 11.05
N LYS A 298 7.08 -24.75 11.10
CA LYS A 298 5.97 -24.74 10.13
C LYS A 298 6.47 -24.51 8.71
N LEU A 299 7.33 -23.52 8.49
CA LEU A 299 7.94 -23.27 7.17
C LEU A 299 8.77 -24.45 6.68
N VAL A 300 9.60 -25.06 7.55
CA VAL A 300 10.35 -26.28 7.19
C VAL A 300 9.41 -27.43 6.83
N SER A 301 8.27 -27.57 7.53
CA SER A 301 7.32 -28.63 7.22
C SER A 301 6.60 -28.45 5.88
N ILE A 302 6.48 -27.21 5.39
CA ILE A 302 5.81 -26.88 4.12
C ILE A 302 6.82 -26.97 2.96
N TYR A 303 7.97 -26.30 3.09
CA TYR A 303 8.94 -26.11 2.00
C TYR A 303 10.20 -26.99 2.12
N GLY A 304 10.31 -27.81 3.17
CA GLY A 304 11.54 -28.53 3.50
C GLY A 304 12.65 -27.58 3.97
N ASN A 305 13.91 -27.98 3.75
CA ASN A 305 15.09 -27.21 4.18
C ASN A 305 15.55 -26.14 3.17
N SER A 306 14.89 -26.04 2.02
CA SER A 306 15.24 -25.10 0.96
C SER A 306 14.03 -24.25 0.64
N TRP A 307 13.95 -23.06 1.23
CA TRP A 307 12.78 -22.20 1.05
C TRP A 307 12.91 -21.36 -0.22
N PRO A 308 11.78 -21.01 -0.84
CA PRO A 308 11.76 -19.97 -1.86
C PRO A 308 12.36 -18.67 -1.31
N ALA A 309 13.02 -17.88 -2.17
CA ALA A 309 13.67 -16.64 -1.76
C ALA A 309 12.70 -15.64 -1.07
N TYR A 310 11.44 -15.58 -1.50
CA TYR A 310 10.44 -14.72 -0.88
C TYR A 310 10.14 -15.14 0.57
N VAL A 311 10.08 -16.45 0.85
CA VAL A 311 9.86 -16.99 2.21
C VAL A 311 11.05 -16.68 3.11
N HIS A 312 12.28 -16.74 2.58
CA HIS A 312 13.46 -16.34 3.34
C HIS A 312 13.39 -14.88 3.78
N ASN A 313 13.01 -13.96 2.89
CA ASN A 313 12.88 -12.55 3.22
C ASN A 313 11.76 -12.31 4.25
N LEU A 314 10.59 -12.91 4.04
CA LEU A 314 9.46 -12.81 4.98
C LEU A 314 9.81 -13.35 6.37
N ALA A 315 10.56 -14.45 6.44
CA ALA A 315 10.99 -15.03 7.71
C ALA A 315 12.02 -14.15 8.44
N GLN A 316 12.87 -13.43 7.71
CA GLN A 316 13.79 -12.44 8.30
C GLN A 316 13.04 -11.23 8.85
N ASP A 317 12.01 -10.78 8.14
CA ASP A 317 11.21 -9.62 8.51
C ASP A 317 10.11 -9.93 9.55
N GLY A 318 9.91 -11.22 9.85
CA GLY A 318 8.90 -11.72 10.79
C GLY A 318 7.57 -12.06 10.13
N VAL A 319 7.15 -13.33 10.21
CA VAL A 319 5.89 -13.81 9.64
C VAL A 319 5.22 -14.85 10.54
N LEU A 320 3.89 -14.83 10.59
CA LEU A 320 3.06 -15.84 11.23
C LEU A 320 2.56 -16.83 10.17
N VAL A 321 2.72 -18.12 10.43
CA VAL A 321 2.35 -19.20 9.51
C VAL A 321 1.18 -19.98 10.09
N PHE A 322 0.12 -20.12 9.30
CA PHE A 322 -1.06 -20.90 9.67
C PHE A 322 -1.29 -22.00 8.65
N ARG A 323 -1.17 -23.26 9.10
CA ARG A 323 -1.50 -24.45 8.29
C ARG A 323 -2.94 -24.82 8.59
N SER A 324 -3.87 -24.30 7.82
CA SER A 324 -5.30 -24.53 7.98
C SER A 324 -6.04 -24.22 6.69
N GLU A 325 -7.27 -24.71 6.55
CA GLU A 325 -8.16 -24.29 5.46
C GLU A 325 -8.63 -22.85 5.63
N HIS A 326 -8.90 -22.47 6.88
CA HIS A 326 -9.30 -21.13 7.30
C HIS A 326 -8.49 -20.73 8.54
N PHE A 327 -8.18 -19.45 8.70
CA PHE A 327 -7.58 -18.98 9.95
C PHE A 327 -8.40 -17.86 10.55
N GLU A 328 -8.48 -17.89 11.87
CA GLU A 328 -9.13 -16.86 12.67
C GLU A 328 -8.22 -16.55 13.85
N LEU A 329 -7.88 -15.28 14.00
CA LEU A 329 -7.19 -14.75 15.16
C LEU A 329 -8.21 -13.91 15.91
N ASP A 330 -8.53 -14.34 17.12
CA ASP A 330 -9.45 -13.62 17.99
C ASP A 330 -8.68 -12.90 19.10
N LYS A 331 -9.42 -12.35 20.06
CA LYS A 331 -8.87 -11.64 21.21
C LYS A 331 -7.99 -12.50 22.13
N HIS A 332 -7.98 -13.82 21.96
CA HIS A 332 -7.12 -14.73 22.73
C HIS A 332 -5.77 -14.96 22.05
N PHE A 333 -5.61 -14.54 20.80
CA PHE A 333 -4.32 -14.56 20.13
C PHE A 333 -3.39 -13.51 20.75
N ALA A 334 -2.24 -13.98 21.22
CA ALA A 334 -1.15 -13.13 21.68
C ALA A 334 0.17 -13.70 21.18
N ASP A 335 1.07 -12.82 20.79
CA ASP A 335 2.43 -13.17 20.35
C ASP A 335 3.40 -12.03 20.69
N TYR A 336 4.66 -12.22 20.35
CA TYR A 336 5.70 -11.23 20.52
C TYR A 336 5.98 -10.51 19.21
N TRP A 337 6.08 -9.19 19.30
CA TRP A 337 6.55 -8.31 18.25
C TRP A 337 7.86 -7.66 18.68
N ILE A 338 8.74 -7.39 17.74
CA ILE A 338 10.01 -6.72 18.00
C ILE A 338 10.17 -5.48 17.12
N THR A 339 10.52 -4.35 17.74
CA THR A 339 10.76 -3.11 17.00
C THR A 339 11.96 -3.28 16.05
N GLN A 340 11.80 -2.81 14.83
CA GLN A 340 12.80 -2.82 13.77
C GLN A 340 13.51 -1.46 13.72
N ALA A 341 14.70 -1.44 13.11
CA ALA A 341 15.35 -0.17 12.81
C ALA A 341 14.52 0.59 11.77
N ALA A 342 14.34 1.90 11.97
CA ALA A 342 13.81 2.77 10.94
C ALA A 342 14.67 2.59 9.68
N ARG A 343 14.07 2.19 8.56
CA ARG A 343 14.80 2.09 7.29
C ARG A 343 15.27 3.50 6.93
N ARG A 344 16.57 3.73 6.91
CA ARG A 344 17.12 4.99 6.41
C ARG A 344 16.85 5.06 4.91
N HIS A 345 16.10 6.08 4.51
CA HIS A 345 15.98 6.47 3.11
C HIS A 345 17.36 6.93 2.62
N GLU A 346 18.01 6.14 1.77
CA GLU A 346 18.98 6.70 0.83
C GLU A 346 18.18 7.46 -0.22
N GLY A 347 17.87 8.72 0.10
CA GLY A 347 17.49 9.68 -0.93
C GLY A 347 18.61 9.70 -1.94
N ASN A 348 18.31 9.33 -3.18
CA ASN A 348 19.22 9.46 -4.30
C ASN A 348 19.48 10.95 -4.51
N GLY A 349 20.46 11.48 -3.77
CA GLY A 349 20.99 12.82 -3.92
C GLY A 349 21.74 12.86 -5.23
N GLY A 350 21.00 13.12 -6.30
CA GLY A 350 21.57 13.55 -7.58
C GLY A 350 22.47 14.74 -7.29
N SER A 351 23.77 14.51 -7.40
CA SER A 351 24.77 15.56 -7.40
C SER A 351 24.55 16.43 -8.63
N GLU A 352 23.96 17.61 -8.43
CA GLU A 352 24.16 18.74 -9.34
C GLU A 352 25.65 19.10 -9.31
N GLY A 353 26.38 18.56 -10.29
CA GLY A 353 27.77 18.89 -10.55
C GLY A 353 27.87 19.77 -11.80
N ARG A 354 27.83 21.09 -11.56
CA ARG A 354 28.41 22.22 -12.32
C ARG A 354 28.23 22.33 -13.84
#